data_AF-A0A956LB16-F1
#
_entry.id   AF-A0A956LB16-F1
#
_cell.length_a   1.000
_cell.length_b   1.000
_cell.length_c   1.000
_cell.angle_alpha   90.00
_cell.angle_beta   90.00
_cell.angle_gamma   90.00
#
_symmetry.space_group_name_H-M   'P 1'
#
loop_
_entity.id
_entity.type
_entity.pdbx_description
1 polymer ?
#
loop_
_entity_poly.entity_id
_entity_poly.type
_entity_poly.pdbx_seq_one_letter_code
_entity_poly.pdbx_strand_id
1 'polypeptide(L)'
;MSDFFLELSRNPTARKLIKTVGLPVPMPQALRRAKGPRQERPLHDQPVIFGSHPGGVMAPVMARTLARAGADVHLVGEPALRQPFVEPGEAYGRPARMLDLEDLPDGFKAHGMVFDATGLAEPGQLRALYDFFHPLGH
;
A
#
# COMPACT_ATOMS: atom_id res chain seq x y z
N MET A 1 12.66 12.65 -26.47
CA MET A 1 13.85 12.94 -25.64
C MET A 1 14.19 11.63 -24.93
N SER A 2 15.13 10.85 -25.45
CA SER A 2 15.52 9.58 -24.84
C SER A 2 16.31 9.88 -23.57
N ASP A 3 15.81 9.36 -22.46
CA ASP A 3 16.22 9.74 -21.13
C ASP A 3 17.52 8.99 -20.78
N PHE A 4 18.65 9.51 -21.27
CA PHE A 4 19.99 8.90 -21.14
C PHE A 4 20.31 8.52 -19.69
N PHE A 5 19.93 9.36 -18.73
CA PHE A 5 20.11 9.07 -17.30
C PHE A 5 19.22 7.92 -16.79
N LEU A 6 18.05 7.72 -17.39
CA LEU A 6 17.09 6.66 -17.07
C LEU A 6 17.51 5.32 -17.67
N GLU A 7 18.12 5.31 -18.86
CA GLU A 7 18.77 4.12 -19.41
C GLU A 7 20.01 3.73 -18.62
N LEU A 8 20.85 4.71 -18.27
CA LEU A 8 22.02 4.51 -17.43
C LEU A 8 21.63 4.02 -16.03
N SER A 9 20.46 4.44 -15.50
CA SER A 9 19.93 3.94 -14.23
C SER A 9 19.43 2.50 -14.29
N ARG A 10 19.15 1.94 -15.48
CA ARG A 10 18.75 0.53 -15.64
C ARG A 10 19.96 -0.41 -15.65
N ASN A 11 21.18 0.10 -15.82
CA ASN A 11 22.41 -0.70 -15.85
C ASN A 11 23.10 -0.75 -14.46
N PRO A 12 23.18 -1.92 -13.80
CA PRO A 12 23.79 -2.07 -12.47
C PRO A 12 25.28 -1.70 -12.43
N THR A 13 26.02 -1.97 -13.50
CA THR A 13 27.46 -1.67 -13.59
C THR A 13 27.71 -0.17 -13.71
N ALA A 14 26.90 0.52 -14.51
CA ALA A 14 26.96 1.98 -14.66
C ALA A 14 26.61 2.68 -13.34
N ARG A 15 25.57 2.22 -12.62
CA ARG A 15 25.26 2.71 -11.26
C ARG A 15 26.42 2.58 -10.29
N LYS A 16 27.14 1.45 -10.33
CA LYS A 16 28.27 1.19 -9.44
C LYS A 16 29.42 2.16 -9.72
N LEU A 17 29.78 2.35 -10.99
CA LEU A 17 30.80 3.31 -11.42
C LEU A 17 30.48 4.75 -11.01
N ILE A 18 29.25 5.22 -11.23
CA ILE A 18 28.81 6.59 -10.87
C ILE A 18 28.91 6.81 -9.35
N LYS A 19 28.51 5.82 -8.55
CA LYS A 19 28.67 5.87 -7.09
C LYS A 19 30.15 5.92 -6.67
N THR A 20 31.03 5.17 -7.33
CA THR A 20 32.47 5.14 -7.00
C THR A 20 33.18 6.47 -7.29
N VAL A 21 32.72 7.20 -8.32
CA VAL A 21 33.29 8.51 -8.70
C VAL A 21 32.72 9.65 -7.85
N GLY A 22 31.82 9.36 -6.91
CA GLY A 22 31.29 10.36 -5.96
C GLY A 22 30.39 11.41 -6.59
N LEU A 23 29.92 11.20 -7.83
CA LEU A 23 29.03 12.14 -8.50
C LEU A 23 27.62 11.98 -7.88
N PRO A 24 27.06 13.02 -7.23
CA PRO A 24 25.72 12.99 -6.67
C PRO A 24 24.71 13.22 -7.79
N VAL A 25 24.63 12.28 -8.74
CA VAL A 25 23.57 12.30 -9.74
C VAL A 25 22.44 11.44 -9.17
N PRO A 26 21.29 12.03 -8.77
CA PRO A 26 20.13 11.23 -8.40
C PRO A 26 19.70 10.44 -9.62
N MET A 27 20.08 9.16 -9.66
CA MET A 27 19.73 8.28 -10.75
C MET A 27 18.22 8.08 -10.71
N PRO A 28 17.46 8.44 -11.75
CA PRO A 28 16.01 8.38 -11.73
C PRO A 28 15.54 6.95 -11.45
N GLN A 29 14.65 6.81 -10.46
CA GLN A 29 14.05 5.54 -10.12
C GLN A 29 13.09 5.11 -11.24
N ALA A 30 13.27 3.89 -11.74
CA ALA A 30 12.30 3.30 -12.65
C ALA A 30 10.99 3.03 -11.87
N LEU A 31 9.98 3.86 -12.10
CA LEU A 31 8.66 3.70 -11.50
C LEU A 31 7.86 2.63 -12.25
N ARG A 32 7.09 1.83 -11.51
CA ARG A 32 6.13 0.90 -12.10
C ARG A 32 5.05 1.69 -12.86
N ARG A 33 4.79 1.32 -14.10
CA ARG A 33 3.77 1.93 -14.96
C ARG A 33 2.83 0.86 -15.50
N ALA A 34 1.59 1.25 -15.78
CA ALA A 34 0.68 0.42 -16.56
C ALA A 34 1.29 0.16 -17.95
N LYS A 35 1.26 -1.10 -18.40
CA LYS A 35 1.81 -1.51 -19.70
C LYS A 35 0.77 -1.57 -20.82
N GLY A 36 -0.50 -1.29 -20.50
CA GLY A 36 -1.63 -1.44 -21.42
C GLY A 36 -2.80 -0.55 -21.01
N PRO A 37 -3.97 -0.73 -21.66
CA PRO A 37 -5.18 0.04 -21.33
C PRO A 37 -5.65 -0.22 -19.90
N ARG A 38 -6.65 0.55 -19.45
CA ARG A 38 -7.24 0.40 -18.12
C ARG A 38 -7.65 -1.04 -17.87
N GLN A 39 -7.10 -1.63 -16.81
CA GLN A 39 -7.45 -2.97 -16.36
C GLN A 39 -8.63 -2.90 -15.39
N GLU A 40 -9.51 -3.90 -15.42
CA GLU A 40 -10.65 -3.99 -14.50
C GLU A 40 -10.21 -4.20 -13.05
N ARG A 41 -9.16 -5.01 -12.83
CA ARG A 41 -8.61 -5.36 -11.52
C ARG A 41 -7.14 -4.92 -11.39
N PRO A 42 -6.86 -3.62 -11.26
CA PRO A 42 -5.49 -3.10 -11.24
C PRO A 42 -4.65 -3.54 -10.03
N LEU A 43 -5.30 -4.07 -8.99
CA LEU A 43 -4.66 -4.55 -7.75
C LEU A 43 -4.77 -6.06 -7.61
N HIS A 44 -4.97 -6.80 -8.71
CA HIS A 44 -5.13 -8.25 -8.67
C HIS A 44 -4.01 -8.93 -7.86
N ASP A 45 -4.41 -9.61 -6.77
CA ASP A 45 -3.54 -10.32 -5.80
C ASP A 45 -2.47 -9.43 -5.14
N GLN A 46 -2.62 -8.11 -5.21
CA GLN A 46 -1.73 -7.20 -4.51
C GLN A 46 -2.19 -7.04 -3.05
N PRO A 47 -1.30 -7.28 -2.07
CA PRO A 47 -1.64 -7.08 -0.67
C PRO A 47 -1.83 -5.60 -0.37
N VAL A 48 -2.99 -5.21 0.14
CA VAL A 48 -3.30 -3.83 0.53
C VAL A 48 -3.73 -3.81 1.99
N ILE A 49 -3.07 -2.96 2.77
CA ILE A 49 -3.46 -2.73 4.16
C ILE A 49 -4.47 -1.60 4.22
N PHE A 50 -5.57 -1.82 4.93
CA PHE A 50 -6.53 -0.80 5.30
C PHE A 50 -6.64 -0.69 6.82
N GLY A 51 -6.38 0.49 7.36
CA GLY A 51 -6.64 0.83 8.75
C GLY A 51 -7.66 1.96 8.85
N SER A 52 -8.30 2.08 10.02
CA SER A 52 -9.26 3.14 10.30
C SER A 52 -9.18 3.54 11.76
N HIS A 53 -9.22 4.84 12.05
CA HIS A 53 -9.44 5.33 13.41
C HIS A 53 -10.89 5.01 13.84
N PRO A 54 -11.16 4.72 15.13
CA PRO A 54 -12.52 4.62 15.64
C PRO A 54 -13.41 5.79 15.20
N GLY A 55 -14.62 5.49 14.75
CA GLY A 55 -15.54 6.48 14.17
C GLY A 55 -15.26 6.89 12.72
N GLY A 56 -14.27 6.28 12.06
CA GLY A 56 -14.04 6.42 10.62
C GLY A 56 -15.25 5.96 9.80
N VAL A 57 -15.52 6.63 8.67
CA VAL A 57 -16.73 6.41 7.86
C VAL A 57 -16.44 5.84 6.48
N MET A 58 -15.17 5.64 6.11
CA MET A 58 -14.79 5.22 4.76
C MET A 58 -14.80 3.71 4.55
N ALA A 59 -14.86 2.90 5.63
CA ALA A 59 -14.76 1.44 5.54
C ALA A 59 -15.72 0.79 4.51
N PRO A 60 -17.03 1.15 4.42
CA PRO A 60 -17.92 0.55 3.42
C PRO A 60 -17.53 0.86 1.96
N VAL A 61 -17.06 2.08 1.70
CA VAL A 61 -16.61 2.49 0.35
C VAL A 61 -15.30 1.82 0.00
N MET A 62 -14.37 1.73 0.95
CA MET A 62 -13.08 1.08 0.75
C MET A 62 -13.23 -0.42 0.53
N ALA A 63 -14.12 -1.10 1.26
CA ALA A 63 -14.42 -2.51 1.06
C ALA A 63 -14.85 -2.81 -0.38
N ARG A 64 -15.85 -2.09 -0.91
CA ARG A 64 -16.30 -2.26 -2.29
C ARG A 64 -15.21 -1.91 -3.31
N THR A 65 -14.44 -0.85 -3.05
CA THR A 65 -13.42 -0.36 -3.98
C THR A 65 -12.25 -1.34 -4.09
N LEU A 66 -11.71 -1.79 -2.96
CA LEU A 66 -10.58 -2.73 -2.92
C LEU A 66 -10.97 -4.12 -3.43
N ALA A 67 -12.17 -4.60 -3.08
CA ALA A 67 -12.69 -5.86 -3.61
C ALA A 67 -12.81 -5.83 -5.14
N ARG A 68 -13.45 -4.79 -5.70
CA ARG A 68 -13.55 -4.60 -7.16
C ARG A 68 -12.20 -4.47 -7.85
N ALA A 69 -11.24 -3.80 -7.21
CA ALA A 69 -9.89 -3.67 -7.73
C ALA A 69 -9.09 -4.98 -7.68
N GLY A 70 -9.57 -5.99 -6.94
CA GLY A 70 -8.97 -7.30 -6.80
C GLY A 70 -7.82 -7.38 -5.79
N ALA A 71 -7.77 -6.47 -4.82
CA ALA A 71 -6.74 -6.50 -3.77
C ALA A 71 -6.90 -7.71 -2.83
N ASP A 72 -5.79 -8.18 -2.26
CA ASP A 72 -5.81 -9.02 -1.05
C ASP A 72 -5.80 -8.08 0.16
N VAL A 73 -6.90 -8.00 0.90
CA VAL A 73 -7.12 -6.95 1.90
C VAL A 73 -6.72 -7.42 3.30
N HIS A 74 -5.81 -6.66 3.91
CA HIS A 74 -5.36 -6.82 5.29
C HIS A 74 -5.90 -5.66 6.12
N LEU A 75 -6.57 -5.95 7.23
CA LEU A 75 -7.23 -4.97 8.09
C LEU A 75 -6.45 -4.76 9.38
N VAL A 76 -6.25 -3.51 9.75
CA VAL A 76 -5.62 -3.12 11.02
C VAL A 76 -6.58 -2.25 11.81
N GLY A 77 -6.86 -2.63 13.05
CA GLY A 77 -7.77 -1.91 13.94
C GLY A 77 -8.71 -2.85 14.69
N GLU A 78 -9.84 -2.33 15.15
CA GLU A 78 -10.81 -3.11 15.91
C GLU A 78 -11.43 -4.24 15.06
N PRO A 79 -11.75 -5.41 15.65
CA PRO A 79 -12.37 -6.53 14.92
C PRO A 79 -13.66 -6.15 14.18
N ALA A 80 -14.41 -5.15 14.68
CA ALA A 80 -15.62 -4.63 14.05
C ALA A 80 -15.36 -4.04 12.64
N LEU A 81 -14.13 -3.59 12.36
CA LEU A 81 -13.70 -3.08 11.06
C LEU A 81 -13.86 -4.13 9.94
N ARG A 82 -13.90 -5.41 10.28
CA ARG A 82 -14.09 -6.50 9.32
C ARG A 82 -15.49 -6.51 8.71
N GLN A 83 -16.51 -6.07 9.44
CA GLN A 83 -17.90 -6.27 9.05
C GLN A 83 -18.23 -5.71 7.64
N PRO A 84 -17.82 -4.48 7.26
CA PRO A 84 -18.09 -3.95 5.92
C PRO A 84 -17.37 -4.70 4.79
N PHE A 85 -16.35 -5.52 5.10
CA PHE A 85 -15.53 -6.24 4.12
C PHE A 85 -16.00 -7.67 3.86
N VAL A 86 -16.93 -8.21 4.64
CA VAL A 86 -17.39 -9.60 4.52
C VAL A 86 -18.03 -9.85 3.15
N GLU A 87 -19.17 -9.22 2.87
CA GLU A 87 -19.91 -9.42 1.62
C GLU A 87 -19.09 -9.01 0.38
N PRO A 88 -18.40 -7.84 0.33
CA PRO A 88 -17.57 -7.51 -0.83
C PRO A 88 -16.40 -8.49 -1.03
N GLY A 89 -15.80 -9.01 0.05
CA GLY A 89 -14.72 -9.98 -0.07
C GLY A 89 -15.22 -11.33 -0.60
N GLU A 90 -16.34 -11.83 -0.09
CA GLU A 90 -16.95 -13.09 -0.52
C GLU A 90 -17.37 -13.05 -2.00
N ALA A 91 -17.94 -11.94 -2.47
CA ALA A 91 -18.35 -11.76 -3.86
C ALA A 91 -17.22 -11.97 -4.89
N TYR A 92 -15.96 -11.79 -4.45
CA TYR A 92 -14.76 -11.99 -5.28
C TYR A 92 -13.88 -13.15 -4.81
N GLY A 93 -14.33 -13.95 -3.82
CA GLY A 93 -13.57 -15.07 -3.26
C GLY A 93 -12.30 -14.65 -2.51
N ARG A 94 -12.28 -13.43 -1.95
CA ARG A 94 -11.12 -12.80 -1.30
C ARG A 94 -11.54 -12.14 0.01
N PRO A 95 -11.81 -12.91 1.07
CA PRO A 95 -12.20 -12.37 2.36
C PRO A 95 -11.05 -11.56 2.96
N ALA A 96 -11.35 -10.36 3.47
CA ALA A 96 -10.37 -9.55 4.19
C ALA A 96 -9.91 -10.26 5.48
N ARG A 97 -8.63 -10.10 5.82
CA ARG A 97 -8.01 -10.73 7.00
C ARG A 97 -7.55 -9.66 7.96
N MET A 98 -7.69 -9.90 9.26
CA MET A 98 -7.04 -9.04 10.25
C MET A 98 -5.52 -9.26 10.15
N LEU A 99 -4.77 -8.18 10.32
CA LEU A 99 -3.31 -8.18 10.35
C LEU A 99 -2.88 -7.62 11.70
N ASP A 100 -2.07 -8.39 12.41
CA ASP A 100 -1.35 -7.92 13.58
C ASP A 100 -0.08 -7.20 13.11
N LEU A 101 0.12 -5.96 13.54
CA LEU A 101 1.30 -5.17 13.19
C LEU A 101 2.52 -5.52 14.05
N GLU A 102 2.31 -6.16 15.20
CA GLU A 102 3.40 -6.61 16.08
C GLU A 102 3.95 -7.97 15.66
N ASP A 103 3.16 -8.76 14.93
CA ASP A 103 3.51 -10.11 14.43
C ASP A 103 3.25 -10.22 12.92
N LEU A 104 3.99 -9.41 12.15
CA LEU A 104 3.90 -9.44 10.70
C LEU A 104 4.54 -10.73 10.15
N PRO A 105 3.93 -11.38 9.14
CA PRO A 105 4.54 -12.52 8.48
C PRO A 105 5.93 -12.17 7.90
N ASP A 106 6.86 -13.12 7.98
CA ASP A 106 8.21 -12.96 7.42
C ASP A 106 8.15 -12.54 5.94
N GLY A 107 8.82 -11.45 5.62
CA GLY A 107 8.89 -10.92 4.26
C GLY A 107 7.58 -10.32 3.74
N PHE A 108 6.59 -10.07 4.60
CA PHE A 108 5.37 -9.37 4.23
C PHE A 108 5.69 -8.00 3.64
N LYS A 109 5.15 -7.72 2.44
CA LYS A 109 5.30 -6.43 1.77
C LYS A 109 3.97 -5.96 1.24
N ALA A 110 3.45 -4.89 1.84
CA ALA A 110 2.26 -4.25 1.34
C ALA A 110 2.53 -3.60 -0.03
N HIS A 111 1.61 -3.81 -0.96
CA HIS A 111 1.59 -3.09 -2.23
C HIS A 111 1.11 -1.65 -2.06
N GLY A 112 0.21 -1.45 -1.10
CA GLY A 112 -0.36 -0.16 -0.77
C GLY A 112 -0.91 -0.17 0.64
N MET A 113 -0.98 1.01 1.23
CA MET A 113 -1.51 1.24 2.57
C MET A 113 -2.51 2.38 2.50
N VAL A 114 -3.63 2.21 3.18
CA VAL A 114 -4.69 3.21 3.27
C VAL A 114 -5.10 3.33 4.73
N PHE A 115 -5.16 4.56 5.22
CA PHE A 115 -5.64 4.86 6.57
C PHE A 115 -6.83 5.81 6.50
N ASP A 116 -7.95 5.41 7.08
CA ASP A 116 -9.12 6.27 7.23
C ASP A 116 -8.98 7.16 8.48
N ALA A 117 -8.61 8.41 8.22
CA ALA A 117 -8.44 9.45 9.23
C ALA A 117 -9.71 10.26 9.49
N THR A 118 -10.86 9.95 8.87
CA THR A 118 -12.07 10.80 9.01
C THR A 118 -12.65 10.82 10.43
N GLY A 119 -12.30 9.83 11.25
CA GLY A 119 -12.70 9.77 12.66
C GLY A 119 -11.81 10.60 13.60
N LEU A 120 -10.71 11.19 13.12
CA LEU A 120 -9.83 12.04 13.92
C LEU A 120 -10.47 13.41 14.14
N ALA A 121 -10.65 13.81 15.39
CA ALA A 121 -11.29 15.05 15.80
C ALA A 121 -10.31 16.06 16.44
N GLU A 122 -9.17 15.61 16.96
CA GLU A 122 -8.21 16.49 17.66
C GLU A 122 -6.74 16.11 17.42
N PRO A 123 -5.79 17.05 17.58
CA PRO A 123 -4.38 16.80 17.27
C PRO A 123 -3.74 15.64 18.03
N GLY A 124 -4.17 15.37 19.27
CA GLY A 124 -3.65 14.25 20.07
C GLY A 124 -3.87 12.88 19.41
N GLN A 125 -4.92 12.75 18.60
CA GLN A 125 -5.28 11.50 17.91
C GLN A 125 -4.42 11.24 16.66
N LEU A 126 -3.62 12.22 16.20
CA LEU A 126 -2.69 12.02 15.08
C LEU A 126 -1.63 10.94 15.36
N ARG A 127 -1.43 10.58 16.63
CA ARG A 127 -0.62 9.44 17.03
C ARG A 127 -1.05 8.14 16.34
N ALA A 128 -2.34 7.97 16.04
CA ALA A 128 -2.85 6.81 15.31
C ALA A 128 -2.22 6.63 13.92
N LEU A 129 -1.80 7.72 13.26
CA LEU A 129 -1.05 7.63 12.00
C LEU A 129 0.32 7.01 12.22
N TYR A 130 1.03 7.41 13.28
CA TYR A 130 2.32 6.83 13.61
C TYR A 130 2.17 5.34 13.92
N ASP A 131 1.21 4.97 14.76
CA ASP A 131 1.01 3.57 15.16
C ASP A 131 0.63 2.68 13.96
N PHE A 132 -0.08 3.21 12.97
CA PHE A 132 -0.40 2.49 11.74
C PHE A 132 0.79 2.42 10.76
N PHE A 133 1.44 3.54 10.45
CA PHE A 133 2.44 3.60 9.38
C PHE A 133 3.85 3.16 9.83
N HIS A 134 4.23 3.39 11.08
CA HIS A 134 5.58 3.14 11.56
C HIS A 134 6.00 1.66 11.51
N PRO A 135 5.17 0.70 11.96
CA PRO A 135 5.54 -0.73 11.92
C PRO A 135 5.74 -1.29 10.50
N LEU A 136 5.19 -0.59 9.49
CA LEU A 136 5.17 -1.03 8.10
C LEU A 136 6.26 -0.39 7.24
N GLY A 137 7.11 0.47 7.83
CA GLY A 137 8.11 1.28 7.15
C GLY A 137 9.48 0.63 6.90
N HIS A 138 9.55 -0.70 6.77
CA HIS A 138 10.81 -1.47 6.66
C HIS A 138 11.00 -2.18 5.31
#